data_AF-A0A1F8AAS0-F1
#
_entry.id   AF-A0A1F8AAS0-F1
#
_cell.length_a   1.000
_cell.length_b   1.000
_cell.length_c   1.000
_cell.angle_alpha   90.00
_cell.angle_beta   90.00
_cell.angle_gamma   90.00
#
_symmetry.space_group_name_H-M   'P 1'
#
loop_
_entity.id
_entity.type
_entity.pdbx_description
1 polymer ?
#
loop_
_entity_poly.entity_id
_entity_poly.type
_entity_poly.pdbx_seq_one_letter_code
_entity_poly.pdbx_strand_id
1 'polypeptide(L)'
;MRENQYKDMIGPEILDRWSCLYLGGKGKEGDAWSEPGRAPIEWWRGAKVKEVLILAGKDEILFDSIDTFVKKFQSVVPNTTYLVGHGETHVAPVYSAGFIGKETQQGNGLKEWLRSHL
;
A
#
# COMPACT_ATOMS: atom_id res chain seq x y z
N MET A 1 -4.11 -9.15 -7.81
CA MET A 1 -5.02 -9.79 -6.83
C MET A 1 -4.99 -11.32 -6.87
N ARG A 2 -5.12 -12.01 -8.03
CA ARG A 2 -5.20 -13.49 -8.05
C ARG A 2 -3.94 -14.20 -7.55
N GLU A 3 -2.75 -13.65 -7.81
CA GLU A 3 -1.47 -14.28 -7.44
C GLU A 3 -1.31 -14.45 -5.92
N ASN A 4 -1.77 -13.46 -5.15
CA ASN A 4 -1.58 -13.39 -3.70
C ASN A 4 -2.82 -13.77 -2.88
N GLN A 5 -3.90 -14.22 -3.54
CA GLN A 5 -5.20 -14.47 -2.89
C GLN A 5 -5.16 -15.48 -1.73
N TYR A 6 -4.13 -16.33 -1.64
CA TYR A 6 -3.94 -17.31 -0.58
C TYR A 6 -2.67 -17.10 0.25
N LYS A 7 -1.95 -15.99 0.01
CA LYS A 7 -0.71 -15.68 0.73
C LYS A 7 -0.91 -14.61 1.80
N ASP A 8 -1.96 -13.81 1.68
CA ASP A 8 -2.26 -12.72 2.59
C ASP A 8 -3.11 -13.17 3.79
N MET A 9 -3.14 -12.35 4.84
CA MET A 9 -4.05 -12.52 5.98
C MET A 9 -5.50 -12.18 5.65
N ILE A 10 -5.73 -11.39 4.58
CA ILE A 10 -7.05 -11.01 4.10
C ILE A 10 -7.35 -11.65 2.74
N GLY A 11 -8.56 -12.20 2.61
CA GLY A 11 -9.04 -12.80 1.37
C GLY A 11 -9.86 -11.84 0.49
N PRO A 12 -10.14 -12.21 -0.77
CA PRO A 12 -10.99 -11.42 -1.68
C PRO A 12 -12.37 -11.11 -1.10
N GLU A 13 -12.97 -12.03 -0.33
CA GLU A 13 -14.31 -11.86 0.24
C GLU A 13 -14.37 -10.71 1.26
N ILE A 14 -13.31 -10.57 2.06
CA ILE A 14 -13.21 -9.49 3.05
C ILE A 14 -12.98 -8.16 2.36
N LEU A 15 -12.15 -8.12 1.32
CA LEU A 15 -11.95 -6.92 0.51
C LEU A 15 -13.24 -6.46 -0.19
N ASP A 16 -14.00 -7.37 -0.80
CA ASP A 16 -15.29 -7.04 -1.43
C ASP A 16 -16.27 -6.46 -0.41
N ARG A 17 -16.36 -7.09 0.78
CA ARG A 17 -17.20 -6.59 1.86
C ARG A 17 -16.79 -5.19 2.32
N TRP A 18 -15.51 -4.95 2.59
CA TRP A 18 -15.03 -3.64 3.07
C TRP A 18 -15.15 -2.55 2.03
N SER A 19 -14.81 -2.83 0.77
CA SER A 19 -14.98 -1.88 -0.34
C SER A 19 -16.45 -1.53 -0.55
N CYS A 20 -17.36 -2.50 -0.51
CA CYS A 20 -18.80 -2.27 -0.59
C CYS A 20 -19.30 -1.33 0.51
N LEU A 21 -18.85 -1.54 1.76
CA LEU A 21 -19.21 -0.66 2.88
C LEU A 21 -18.61 0.74 2.74
N TYR A 22 -17.34 0.84 2.33
CA TYR A 22 -16.64 2.10 2.16
C TYR A 22 -17.24 2.98 1.05
N LEU A 23 -17.61 2.36 -0.08
CA LEU A 23 -18.17 3.06 -1.24
C LEU A 23 -19.68 3.33 -1.14
N GLY A 24 -20.32 2.95 -0.02
CA GLY A 24 -21.74 3.22 0.23
C GLY A 24 -22.71 2.25 -0.46
N GLY A 25 -22.27 1.02 -0.73
CA GLY A 25 -23.13 -0.09 -1.15
C GLY A 25 -22.62 -0.87 -2.36
N LYS A 26 -23.32 -1.98 -2.66
CA LYS A 26 -22.94 -2.89 -3.74
C LYS A 26 -23.07 -2.22 -5.11
N GLY A 27 -22.07 -2.42 -5.97
CA GLY A 27 -22.05 -1.88 -7.33
C GLY A 27 -21.69 -0.40 -7.43
N LYS A 28 -21.28 0.22 -6.31
CA LYS A 28 -20.62 1.53 -6.32
C LYS A 28 -19.18 1.34 -6.75
N GLU A 29 -18.73 2.16 -7.69
CA GLU A 29 -17.34 2.22 -8.10
C GLU A 29 -16.61 3.31 -7.34
N GLY A 30 -15.32 3.09 -7.07
CA GLY A 30 -14.47 4.16 -6.56
C GLY A 30 -14.18 5.22 -7.62
N ASP A 31 -13.79 6.38 -7.12
CA ASP A 31 -13.34 7.54 -7.88
C ASP A 31 -11.90 7.93 -7.47
N ALA A 32 -11.45 9.08 -7.94
CA ALA A 32 -10.10 9.59 -7.64
C ALA A 32 -9.88 9.96 -6.16
N TRP A 33 -10.96 10.15 -5.37
CA TRP A 33 -10.87 10.43 -3.93
C TRP A 33 -10.82 9.16 -3.09
N SER A 34 -11.51 8.10 -3.54
CA SER A 34 -11.56 6.83 -2.82
C SER A 34 -10.45 5.85 -3.24
N GLU A 35 -9.99 5.92 -4.50
CA GLU A 35 -8.99 5.02 -5.07
C GLU A 35 -7.87 5.83 -5.76
N PRO A 36 -6.68 5.96 -5.15
CA PRO A 36 -5.57 6.76 -5.70
C PRO A 36 -5.15 6.34 -7.12
N GLY A 37 -5.29 5.05 -7.45
CA GLY A 37 -4.98 4.50 -8.77
C GLY A 37 -5.92 4.94 -9.89
N ARG A 38 -7.11 5.46 -9.57
CA ARG A 38 -8.09 6.00 -10.55
C ARG A 38 -7.87 7.48 -10.85
N ALA A 39 -7.11 8.20 -10.02
CA ALA A 39 -6.78 9.60 -10.28
C ALA A 39 -5.88 9.72 -11.53
N PRO A 40 -6.13 10.71 -12.42
CA PRO A 40 -5.15 11.10 -13.43
C PRO A 40 -3.82 11.41 -12.76
N ILE A 41 -2.70 10.97 -13.36
CA ILE A 41 -1.39 11.11 -12.72
C ILE A 41 -1.03 12.58 -12.42
N GLU A 42 -1.50 13.49 -13.29
CA GLU A 42 -1.33 14.94 -13.16
C GLU A 42 -1.94 15.52 -11.88
N TRP A 43 -2.91 14.84 -11.27
CA TRP A 43 -3.47 15.22 -9.98
C TRP A 43 -2.39 15.34 -8.92
N TRP A 44 -1.39 14.45 -8.96
CA TRP A 44 -0.33 14.38 -7.96
C TRP A 44 0.83 15.35 -8.25
N ARG A 45 0.84 16.03 -9.40
CA ARG A 45 1.90 16.97 -9.76
C ARG A 45 1.90 18.15 -8.78
N GLY A 46 3.07 18.44 -8.21
CA GLY A 46 3.22 19.54 -7.27
C GLY A 46 2.63 19.27 -5.89
N ALA A 47 2.42 18.00 -5.54
CA ALA A 47 2.03 17.57 -4.20
C ALA A 47 2.87 18.28 -3.12
N LYS A 48 2.19 18.83 -2.11
CA LYS A 48 2.82 19.62 -1.03
C LYS A 48 3.40 18.73 0.07
N VAL A 49 4.35 17.88 -0.32
CA VAL A 49 5.04 16.92 0.54
C VAL A 49 6.53 17.10 0.39
N LYS A 50 7.28 17.01 1.51
CA LYS A 50 8.75 17.07 1.47
C LYS A 50 9.32 15.80 0.86
N GLU A 51 8.91 14.65 1.38
CA GLU A 51 9.30 13.29 0.97
C GLU A 51 8.13 12.34 1.27
N VAL A 52 8.03 11.23 0.54
CA VAL A 52 6.98 10.23 0.68
C VAL A 52 7.60 8.85 0.88
N LEU A 53 7.08 8.08 1.83
CA LEU A 53 7.38 6.65 1.99
C LEU A 53 6.14 5.83 1.64
N ILE A 54 6.30 4.84 0.77
CA ILE A 54 5.28 3.83 0.49
C ILE A 54 5.86 2.45 0.79
N LEU A 55 5.12 1.67 1.58
CA LEU A 55 5.48 0.31 1.99
C LEU A 55 4.44 -0.65 1.42
N ALA A 56 4.89 -1.80 0.93
CA ALA A 56 3.99 -2.87 0.49
C ALA A 56 4.56 -4.24 0.85
N GLY A 57 3.70 -5.17 1.23
CA GLY A 57 4.04 -6.58 1.37
C GLY A 57 3.94 -7.27 0.02
N LYS A 58 4.98 -7.99 -0.44
CA LYS A 58 4.95 -8.65 -1.76
C LYS A 58 3.87 -9.72 -1.87
N ASP A 59 3.48 -10.30 -0.74
CA ASP A 59 2.49 -11.36 -0.64
C ASP A 59 1.10 -10.83 -0.25
N GLU A 60 0.91 -9.51 -0.18
CA GLU A 60 -0.40 -8.92 0.07
C GLU A 60 -1.30 -8.93 -1.19
N ILE A 61 -2.59 -9.12 -1.00
CA ILE A 61 -3.58 -9.25 -2.09
C ILE A 61 -3.71 -7.97 -2.93
N LEU A 62 -3.41 -6.82 -2.32
CA LEU A 62 -3.45 -5.48 -2.93
C LEU A 62 -2.16 -5.10 -3.67
N PHE A 63 -1.11 -5.94 -3.62
CA PHE A 63 0.23 -5.60 -4.10
C PHE A 63 0.23 -5.04 -5.53
N ASP A 64 -0.42 -5.71 -6.49
CA ASP A 64 -0.41 -5.27 -7.89
C ASP A 64 -0.99 -3.86 -8.08
N SER A 65 -2.01 -3.51 -7.29
CA SER A 65 -2.65 -2.19 -7.36
C SER A 65 -1.73 -1.12 -6.77
N ILE A 66 -1.06 -1.43 -5.66
CA ILE A 66 -0.07 -0.56 -5.03
C ILE A 66 1.12 -0.37 -5.98
N ASP A 67 1.75 -1.43 -6.46
CA ASP A 67 2.91 -1.39 -7.35
C ASP A 67 2.61 -0.60 -8.64
N THR A 68 1.44 -0.83 -9.25
CA THR A 68 1.00 -0.07 -10.43
C THR A 68 0.85 1.42 -10.15
N PHE A 69 0.26 1.77 -9.00
CA PHE A 69 0.09 3.16 -8.60
C PHE A 69 1.44 3.83 -8.33
N VAL A 70 2.30 3.22 -7.51
CA VAL A 70 3.58 3.81 -7.08
C VAL A 70 4.50 4.07 -8.26
N LYS A 71 4.58 3.13 -9.21
CA LYS A 71 5.39 3.31 -10.43
C LYS A 71 4.96 4.54 -11.24
N LYS A 72 3.66 4.83 -11.31
CA LYS A 72 3.16 6.04 -11.95
C LYS A 72 3.42 7.26 -11.07
N PHE A 73 3.10 7.18 -9.78
CA PHE A 73 3.24 8.25 -8.80
C PHE A 73 4.67 8.82 -8.74
N GLN A 74 5.68 7.95 -8.74
CA GLN A 74 7.09 8.34 -8.75
C GLN A 74 7.50 9.20 -9.96
N SER A 75 6.78 9.12 -11.09
CA SER A 75 7.06 9.94 -12.27
C SER A 75 6.70 11.42 -12.07
N VAL A 76 5.80 11.75 -11.14
CA VAL A 76 5.35 13.12 -10.84
C VAL A 76 5.68 13.58 -9.42
N VAL A 77 6.01 12.65 -8.52
CA VAL A 77 6.49 12.89 -7.15
C VAL A 77 7.79 12.08 -6.94
N PRO A 78 8.94 12.54 -7.48
CA PRO A 78 10.17 11.77 -7.53
C PRO A 78 10.83 11.56 -6.16
N ASN A 79 10.50 12.41 -5.18
CA ASN A 79 10.87 12.32 -3.76
C ASN A 79 10.09 11.23 -3.00
N THR A 80 9.79 10.11 -3.68
CA THR A 80 9.05 8.97 -3.13
C THR A 80 9.94 7.75 -2.99
N THR A 81 10.15 7.31 -1.76
CA THR A 81 10.77 6.01 -1.44
C THR A 81 9.70 4.92 -1.49
N TYR A 82 9.96 3.84 -2.25
CA TYR A 82 9.11 2.67 -2.31
C TYR A 82 9.87 1.44 -1.81
N LEU A 83 9.33 0.75 -0.81
CA LEU A 83 9.93 -0.45 -0.23
C LEU A 83 8.94 -1.61 -0.27
N VAL A 84 9.40 -2.73 -0.81
CA VAL A 84 8.63 -3.97 -0.91
C VAL A 84 9.21 -5.01 0.04
N GLY A 85 8.41 -5.46 1.00
CA GLY A 85 8.77 -6.56 1.91
C GLY A 85 8.50 -7.91 1.25
N HIS A 86 9.55 -8.65 0.89
CA HIS A 86 9.40 -9.97 0.30
C HIS A 86 9.01 -11.01 1.36
N GLY A 87 7.98 -11.82 1.10
CA GLY A 87 7.45 -12.77 2.08
C GLY A 87 6.55 -12.12 3.14
N GLU A 88 6.20 -10.84 2.97
CA GLU A 88 5.37 -10.09 3.92
C GLU A 88 3.99 -9.81 3.33
N THR A 89 2.98 -9.86 4.20
CA THR A 89 1.57 -9.71 3.84
C THR A 89 1.06 -8.32 4.20
N HIS A 90 -0.25 -8.08 4.04
CA HIS A 90 -0.88 -6.82 4.39
C HIS A 90 -0.60 -6.47 5.84
N VAL A 91 -0.26 -5.20 6.12
CA VAL A 91 0.02 -4.64 7.46
C VAL A 91 1.06 -5.40 8.29
N ALA A 92 2.02 -6.10 7.65
CA ALA A 92 3.07 -6.87 8.33
C ALA A 92 3.80 -6.12 9.46
N PRO A 93 4.18 -4.83 9.33
CA PRO A 93 4.85 -4.08 10.38
C PRO A 93 4.05 -3.94 11.69
N VAL A 94 2.72 -4.07 11.63
CA VAL A 94 1.84 -3.83 12.77
C VAL A 94 1.83 -5.04 13.72
N TYR A 95 1.78 -6.26 13.18
CA TYR A 95 1.63 -7.46 14.00
C TYR A 95 2.93 -8.28 14.13
N SER A 96 3.85 -8.23 13.15
CA SER A 96 4.95 -9.20 13.10
C SER A 96 5.91 -9.12 14.30
N ALA A 97 6.31 -7.91 14.72
CA ALA A 97 7.23 -7.77 15.85
C ALA A 97 6.63 -8.28 17.17
N GLY A 98 5.33 -8.06 17.40
CA GLY A 98 4.64 -8.50 18.61
C GLY A 98 4.21 -9.97 18.59
N PHE A 99 3.80 -10.49 17.43
CA PHE A 99 3.25 -11.85 17.29
C PHE A 99 4.29 -12.89 16.87
N ILE A 100 5.25 -12.52 16.03
CA ILE A 100 6.26 -13.42 15.43
C ILE A 100 7.62 -13.24 16.12
N GLY A 101 7.81 -12.17 16.90
CA GLY A 101 9.07 -11.87 17.59
C GLY A 101 10.21 -11.46 16.66
N LYS A 102 9.90 -11.18 15.38
CA LYS A 102 10.84 -10.74 14.36
C LYS A 102 10.30 -9.50 13.65
N GLU A 103 11.17 -8.53 13.45
CA GLU A 103 10.85 -7.33 12.67
C GLU A 103 10.80 -7.63 11.16
N THR A 104 9.93 -6.90 10.47
CA THR A 104 9.70 -6.95 9.02
C THR A 104 10.67 -6.05 8.27
N GLN A 105 10.92 -6.33 7.00
CA GLN A 105 11.59 -5.42 6.07
C GLN A 105 10.84 -4.10 5.97
N GLN A 106 9.50 -4.14 5.86
CA GLN A 106 8.69 -2.93 5.89
C GLN A 106 8.86 -2.14 7.19
N GLY A 107 8.87 -2.81 8.35
CA GLY A 107 9.03 -2.17 9.66
C GLY A 107 10.43 -1.62 9.90
N ASN A 108 11.48 -2.36 9.52
CA ASN A 108 12.86 -1.87 9.54
C ASN A 108 13.02 -0.65 8.62
N GLY A 109 12.51 -0.75 7.38
CA GLY A 109 12.55 0.35 6.43
C GLY A 109 11.81 1.59 6.89
N LEU A 110 10.64 1.43 7.54
CA LEU A 110 9.94 2.54 8.19
C LEU A 110 10.80 3.21 9.26
N LYS A 111 11.41 2.43 10.16
CA LYS A 111 12.24 2.96 11.25
C LYS A 111 13.48 3.67 10.72
N GLU A 112 14.14 3.11 9.72
CA GLU A 112 15.32 3.70 9.07
C GLU A 112 14.96 4.99 8.33
N TRP A 113 13.88 4.98 7.57
CA TRP A 113 13.39 6.16 6.87
C TRP A 113 13.05 7.28 7.85
N LEU A 114 12.31 6.99 8.93
CA LEU A 114 12.02 7.99 9.96
C LEU A 114 13.30 8.56 10.59
N ARG A 115 14.28 7.71 10.91
CA ARG A 115 15.56 8.15 11.49
C ARG A 115 16.36 9.09 10.58
N SER A 116 16.28 8.92 9.26
CA SER A 116 16.99 9.80 8.32
C SER A 116 16.25 11.10 8.00
N HIS A 117 15.02 11.27 8.48
CA HIS A 117 14.15 12.42 8.18
C HIS A 117 13.73 13.23 9.44
N LEU A 118 14.21 12.83 10.62
CA LEU A 118 14.13 13.56 11.89
C LEU A 118 15.40 14.40 12.09
#